data_AF-A0AAN8Z031-F1
#
_entry.id   AF-A0AAN8Z031-F1
#
_cell.length_a   1.000
_cell.length_b   1.000
_cell.length_c   1.000
_cell.angle_alpha   90.00
_cell.angle_beta   90.00
_cell.angle_gamma   90.00
#
_symmetry.space_group_name_H-M   'P 1'
#
loop_
_entity.id
_entity.type
_entity.pdbx_description
1 polymer ?
#
loop_
_entity_poly.entity_id
_entity_poly.type
_entity_poly.pdbx_seq_one_letter_code
_entity_poly.pdbx_strand_id
1 'polypeptide(L)'
;MTVEFHHLLKKCKNLRQIKQIHGQLTTTGHLHRDTTLHGRLFTISTTVDSIDLHYATLLFSILHHPTTFFFNTLIKAHLKELPNSTNPLRFFKQLRLSSLSPDSFTFPLLLQASSSLPQGLSLHGQIIKHGLDSCVYVINSLIQFYSVKGHVNYAKLTFDCSESLDVVSWNTMLSGLLRIGDLDNAGKLFDEMPVKDVVSWSALIGGYVQCGMSKQALGVFREMQVANVKPNDVTLVNVLAACAHLGALEQGKWVHGYLKSNRVELSVFLGSSLIDMYTKCGEVELALEVFNGMIIIPFVVNWPKTTNVFISVSYFSWLSGKPKVVRFCRIQKKIDWKRVSAVDSTSIYQHCHRLLSTASNFSLVPVDALALPVHVQTVKALSPCSLLQYALLVSF
;
A
#
# COMPACT_ATOMS: atom_id res chain seq x y z
N MET A 1 1.36 21.63 -36.43
CA MET A 1 0.22 21.55 -35.50
C MET A 1 0.02 20.17 -34.87
N THR A 2 -0.03 19.06 -35.60
CA THR A 2 -0.16 17.70 -34.99
C THR A 2 0.99 17.33 -34.04
N VAL A 3 2.24 17.68 -34.41
CA VAL A 3 3.43 17.52 -33.53
C VAL A 3 3.32 18.32 -32.23
N GLU A 4 2.65 19.47 -32.27
CA GLU A 4 2.46 20.34 -31.12
C GLU A 4 1.46 19.75 -30.12
N PHE A 5 0.34 19.20 -30.61
CA PHE A 5 -0.61 18.46 -29.77
C PHE A 5 0.02 17.23 -29.11
N HIS A 6 0.90 16.51 -29.80
CA HIS A 6 1.66 15.43 -29.19
C HIS A 6 2.57 15.90 -28.04
N HIS A 7 3.21 17.06 -28.18
CA HIS A 7 4.03 17.63 -27.14
C HIS A 7 3.19 18.16 -25.96
N LEU A 8 2.03 18.77 -26.23
CA LEU A 8 1.09 19.22 -25.20
C LEU A 8 0.54 18.05 -24.37
N LEU A 9 0.15 16.95 -25.03
CA LEU A 9 -0.31 15.74 -24.37
C LEU A 9 0.76 15.16 -23.41
N LYS A 10 2.05 15.18 -23.78
CA LYS A 10 3.14 14.74 -22.89
C LYS A 10 3.28 15.57 -21.61
N LYS A 11 2.86 16.84 -21.61
CA LYS A 11 2.98 17.76 -20.47
C LYS A 11 1.73 17.80 -19.58
N CYS A 12 0.68 17.07 -19.94
CA CYS A 12 -0.56 17.06 -19.18
C CYS A 12 -0.39 16.36 -17.83
N LYS A 13 -0.85 17.01 -16.76
CA LYS A 13 -0.79 16.46 -15.40
C LYS A 13 -2.16 16.19 -14.79
N ASN A 14 -3.24 16.66 -15.42
CA ASN A 14 -4.58 16.50 -14.87
C ASN A 14 -5.64 16.31 -15.96
N LEU A 15 -6.77 15.72 -15.56
CA LEU A 15 -7.89 15.39 -16.43
C LEU A 15 -8.50 16.63 -17.13
N ARG A 16 -8.44 17.80 -16.49
CA ARG A 16 -8.99 19.05 -17.04
C ARG A 16 -8.25 19.48 -18.30
N GLN A 17 -6.92 19.43 -18.27
CA GLN A 17 -6.07 19.73 -19.43
C GLN A 17 -6.33 18.75 -20.57
N ILE A 18 -6.51 17.47 -20.26
CA ILE A 18 -6.80 16.43 -21.27
C ILE A 18 -8.14 16.70 -21.96
N LYS A 19 -9.20 17.00 -21.20
CA LYS A 19 -10.52 17.32 -21.78
C LYS A 19 -10.49 18.61 -22.61
N GLN A 20 -9.69 19.61 -22.23
CA GLN A 20 -9.49 20.83 -23.02
C GLN A 20 -8.79 20.55 -24.36
N ILE A 21 -7.69 19.78 -24.32
CA ILE A 21 -6.96 19.39 -25.54
C ILE A 21 -7.85 18.51 -26.43
N HIS A 22 -8.62 17.59 -25.86
CA HIS A 22 -9.59 16.79 -26.60
C HIS A 22 -10.59 17.69 -27.33
N GLY A 23 -11.19 18.66 -26.63
CA GLY A 23 -12.11 19.62 -27.25
C GLY A 23 -11.48 20.38 -28.42
N GLN A 24 -10.24 20.86 -28.27
CA GLN A 24 -9.49 21.53 -29.35
C GLN A 24 -9.19 20.60 -30.52
N LEU A 25 -8.81 19.34 -30.26
CA LEU A 25 -8.55 18.36 -31.31
C LEU A 25 -9.82 18.00 -32.10
N THR A 26 -10.98 17.97 -31.43
CA THR A 26 -12.28 17.73 -32.05
C THR A 26 -12.71 18.92 -32.91
N THR A 27 -12.62 20.16 -32.40
CA THR A 27 -13.03 21.36 -33.16
C THR A 27 -12.13 21.65 -34.35
N THR A 28 -10.84 21.32 -34.25
CA THR A 28 -9.87 21.48 -35.35
C THR A 28 -9.90 20.33 -36.36
N GLY A 29 -10.68 19.26 -36.11
CA GLY A 29 -10.79 18.10 -36.99
C GLY A 29 -9.53 17.24 -37.10
N HIS A 30 -8.48 17.53 -36.31
CA HIS A 30 -7.23 16.77 -36.32
C HIS A 30 -7.40 15.34 -35.79
N LEU A 31 -8.41 15.13 -34.93
CA LEU A 31 -8.70 13.83 -34.34
C LEU A 31 -9.05 12.78 -35.42
N HIS A 32 -9.88 13.12 -36.41
CA HIS A 32 -10.25 12.21 -37.51
C HIS A 32 -9.10 11.90 -38.47
N ARG A 33 -8.08 12.76 -38.54
CA ARG A 33 -6.97 12.63 -39.50
C ARG A 33 -5.78 11.85 -38.95
N ASP A 34 -5.67 11.73 -37.62
CA ASP A 34 -4.51 11.11 -36.97
C ASP A 34 -4.98 10.16 -35.85
N THR A 35 -4.99 8.87 -36.17
CA THR A 35 -5.33 7.79 -35.25
C THR A 35 -4.34 7.65 -34.09
N THR A 36 -3.10 8.17 -34.23
CA THR A 36 -2.09 8.13 -33.17
C THR A 36 -2.37 9.15 -32.08
N LEU A 37 -2.98 10.30 -32.42
CA LEU A 37 -3.44 11.30 -31.45
C LEU A 37 -4.56 10.74 -30.58
N HIS A 38 -5.53 10.04 -31.17
CA HIS A 38 -6.58 9.34 -30.44
C HIS A 38 -6.01 8.32 -29.43
N GLY A 39 -5.11 7.44 -29.88
CA GLY A 39 -4.49 6.42 -29.01
C GLY A 39 -3.68 7.01 -27.85
N ARG A 40 -2.95 8.11 -28.10
CA ARG A 40 -2.22 8.83 -27.04
C ARG A 40 -3.15 9.50 -26.04
N LEU A 41 -4.22 10.13 -26.53
CA LEU A 41 -5.20 10.80 -25.69
C LEU A 41 -5.90 9.78 -24.77
N PHE A 42 -6.27 8.62 -25.31
CA PHE A 42 -6.77 7.49 -24.51
C PHE A 42 -5.74 7.04 -23.47
N THR A 43 -4.50 6.76 -23.88
CA THR A 43 -3.45 6.25 -22.97
C THR A 43 -3.25 7.20 -21.80
N ILE A 44 -3.11 8.49 -22.07
CA ILE A 44 -2.88 9.50 -21.02
C ILE A 44 -4.11 9.61 -20.10
N SER A 45 -5.33 9.53 -20.64
CA SER A 45 -6.57 9.57 -19.83
C SER A 45 -6.66 8.44 -18.81
N THR A 46 -6.03 7.29 -19.09
CA THR A 46 -6.01 6.11 -18.20
C THR A 46 -4.83 6.09 -17.23
N THR A 47 -3.80 6.93 -17.44
CA THR A 47 -2.58 6.94 -16.61
C THR A 47 -2.53 8.07 -15.60
N VAL A 48 -3.40 9.08 -15.72
CA VAL A 48 -3.45 10.21 -14.76
C VAL A 48 -3.93 9.74 -13.38
N ASP A 49 -3.47 10.42 -12.33
CA ASP A 49 -3.76 10.05 -10.94
C ASP A 49 -5.26 10.00 -10.62
N SER A 50 -6.07 10.85 -11.25
CA SER A 50 -7.54 10.84 -11.20
C SER A 50 -8.13 10.36 -12.53
N ILE A 51 -8.51 9.08 -12.58
CA ILE A 51 -9.07 8.45 -13.77
C ILE A 51 -10.58 8.69 -13.82
N ASP A 52 -11.08 9.20 -14.95
CA ASP A 52 -12.51 9.20 -15.27
C ASP A 52 -12.80 8.00 -16.19
N LEU A 53 -13.25 6.89 -15.59
CA LEU A 53 -13.52 5.64 -16.31
C LEU A 53 -14.56 5.81 -17.42
N HIS A 54 -15.57 6.67 -17.21
CA HIS A 54 -16.60 6.91 -18.21
C HIS A 54 -15.98 7.60 -19.43
N TYR A 55 -15.17 8.63 -19.18
CA TYR A 55 -14.45 9.32 -20.25
C TYR A 55 -13.46 8.42 -20.99
N ALA A 56 -12.70 7.59 -20.27
CA ALA A 56 -11.78 6.62 -20.88
C ALA A 56 -12.51 5.58 -21.75
N THR A 57 -13.66 5.08 -21.28
CA THR A 57 -14.50 4.13 -22.04
C THR A 57 -15.09 4.77 -23.30
N LEU A 58 -15.50 6.04 -23.20
CA LEU A 58 -15.98 6.80 -24.35
C LEU A 58 -14.86 6.96 -25.40
N LEU A 59 -13.67 7.38 -24.97
CA LEU A 59 -12.52 7.49 -25.87
C LEU A 59 -12.19 6.15 -26.54
N PHE A 60 -12.26 5.05 -25.79
CA PHE A 60 -12.06 3.71 -26.32
C PHE A 60 -13.07 3.34 -27.41
N SER A 61 -14.36 3.66 -27.20
CA SER A 61 -15.42 3.37 -28.20
C SER A 61 -15.25 4.11 -29.53
N ILE A 62 -14.50 5.22 -29.53
CA ILE A 62 -14.23 6.05 -30.70
C ILE A 62 -12.91 5.65 -31.39
N LEU A 63 -12.08 4.80 -30.76
CA LEU A 63 -10.82 4.35 -31.35
C LEU A 63 -11.06 3.52 -32.62
N HIS A 64 -10.51 3.98 -33.74
CA HIS A 64 -10.44 3.20 -34.97
C HIS A 64 -9.34 2.13 -34.84
N HIS A 65 -9.72 0.86 -34.95
CA HIS A 65 -8.84 -0.33 -34.82
C HIS A 65 -8.12 -0.45 -33.46
N PRO A 66 -8.86 -0.76 -32.37
CA PRO A 66 -8.23 -1.00 -31.08
C PRO A 66 -7.33 -2.24 -31.14
N THR A 67 -6.13 -2.16 -30.55
CA THR A 67 -5.18 -3.26 -30.38
C THR A 67 -5.33 -3.90 -29.00
N THR A 68 -4.74 -5.09 -28.79
CA THR A 68 -4.67 -5.76 -27.47
C THR A 68 -4.13 -4.84 -26.38
N PHE A 69 -3.18 -3.96 -26.71
CA PHE A 69 -2.67 -2.94 -25.79
C PHE A 69 -3.78 -2.04 -25.22
N PHE A 70 -4.64 -1.47 -26.07
CA PHE A 70 -5.69 -0.57 -25.59
C PHE A 70 -6.71 -1.28 -24.70
N PHE A 71 -7.03 -2.55 -25.00
CA PHE A 71 -7.84 -3.39 -24.13
C PHE A 71 -7.16 -3.63 -22.78
N ASN A 72 -5.87 -4.00 -22.76
CA ASN A 72 -5.11 -4.21 -21.53
C ASN A 72 -5.04 -2.93 -20.69
N THR A 73 -4.83 -1.77 -21.32
CA THR A 73 -4.84 -0.46 -20.66
C THR A 73 -6.20 -0.14 -20.04
N LEU A 74 -7.30 -0.40 -20.76
CA LEU A 74 -8.65 -0.18 -20.24
C LEU A 74 -8.98 -1.11 -19.07
N ILE A 75 -8.65 -2.40 -19.20
CA ILE A 75 -8.82 -3.39 -18.14
C ILE A 75 -8.05 -2.97 -16.88
N LYS A 76 -6.79 -2.56 -17.03
CA LYS A 76 -5.96 -2.07 -15.92
C LYS A 76 -6.55 -0.83 -15.25
N ALA A 77 -7.09 0.11 -16.02
CA ALA A 77 -7.75 1.29 -15.47
C ALA A 77 -8.99 0.92 -14.64
N HIS A 78 -9.82 -0.01 -15.13
CA HIS A 78 -10.98 -0.51 -14.38
C HIS A 78 -10.60 -1.25 -13.10
N LEU A 79 -9.52 -2.02 -13.10
CA LEU A 79 -9.02 -2.71 -11.90
C LEU A 79 -8.57 -1.74 -10.80
N LYS A 80 -7.99 -0.58 -11.17
CA LYS A 80 -7.53 0.43 -10.22
C LYS A 80 -8.68 1.09 -9.46
N GLU A 81 -9.77 1.42 -10.17
CA GLU A 81 -10.92 2.15 -9.62
C GLU A 81 -11.99 1.22 -9.04
N LEU A 82 -12.22 0.06 -9.66
CA LEU A 82 -13.28 -0.89 -9.29
C LEU A 82 -12.77 -2.35 -9.31
N PRO A 83 -12.08 -2.80 -8.25
CA PRO A 83 -11.42 -4.11 -8.21
C PRO A 83 -12.37 -5.31 -8.42
N ASN A 84 -13.64 -5.19 -8.02
CA ASN A 84 -14.64 -6.28 -8.08
C ASN A 84 -15.61 -6.17 -9.27
N SER A 85 -15.30 -5.34 -10.27
CA SER A 85 -16.19 -5.16 -11.42
C SER A 85 -16.14 -6.35 -12.38
N THR A 86 -17.26 -6.64 -13.04
CA THR A 86 -17.33 -7.61 -14.15
C THR A 86 -16.82 -7.04 -15.48
N ASN A 87 -16.49 -5.74 -15.52
CA ASN A 87 -16.06 -5.04 -16.72
C ASN A 87 -14.78 -5.61 -17.37
N PRO A 88 -13.71 -5.99 -16.63
CA PRO A 88 -12.54 -6.67 -17.21
C PRO A 88 -12.88 -7.88 -18.08
N LEU A 89 -13.79 -8.74 -17.60
CA LEU A 89 -14.22 -9.94 -18.33
C LEU A 89 -15.10 -9.60 -19.55
N ARG A 90 -15.87 -8.50 -19.48
CA ARG A 90 -16.63 -7.99 -20.64
C ARG A 90 -15.70 -7.49 -21.74
N PHE A 91 -14.69 -6.70 -21.40
CA PHE A 91 -13.69 -6.24 -22.38
C PHE A 91 -12.86 -7.38 -22.95
N PHE A 92 -12.58 -8.42 -22.16
CA PHE A 92 -11.95 -9.63 -22.69
C PHE A 92 -12.81 -10.36 -23.72
N LYS A 93 -14.12 -10.50 -23.47
CA LYS A 93 -15.05 -11.05 -24.47
C LYS A 93 -15.05 -10.20 -25.74
N GLN A 94 -15.06 -8.87 -25.60
CA GLN A 94 -15.00 -7.96 -26.74
C GLN A 94 -13.69 -8.10 -27.53
N LEU A 95 -12.54 -8.18 -26.86
CA LEU A 95 -11.23 -8.42 -27.50
C LEU A 95 -11.26 -9.68 -28.37
N ARG A 96 -11.83 -10.78 -27.85
CA ARG A 96 -11.96 -12.04 -28.58
C ARG A 96 -12.91 -11.93 -29.78
N LEU A 97 -14.03 -11.22 -29.63
CA LEU A 97 -14.97 -10.96 -30.73
C LEU A 97 -14.35 -10.10 -31.83
N SER A 98 -13.40 -9.23 -31.49
CA SER A 98 -12.62 -8.42 -32.43
C SER A 98 -11.51 -9.19 -33.16
N SER A 99 -11.46 -10.52 -33.03
CA SER A 99 -10.45 -11.39 -33.67
C SER A 99 -9.00 -11.10 -33.24
N LEU A 100 -8.80 -10.42 -32.12
CA LEU A 100 -7.47 -10.16 -31.54
C LEU A 100 -7.08 -11.29 -30.60
N SER A 101 -5.78 -11.60 -30.54
CA SER A 101 -5.25 -12.56 -29.58
C SER A 101 -4.92 -11.87 -28.25
N PRO A 102 -5.35 -12.45 -27.11
CA PRO A 102 -4.80 -12.12 -25.80
C PRO A 102 -3.28 -12.36 -25.77
N ASP A 103 -2.56 -11.56 -24.98
CA ASP A 103 -1.11 -11.68 -24.81
C ASP A 103 -0.73 -11.99 -23.34
N SER A 104 0.58 -12.06 -23.08
CA SER A 104 1.14 -12.30 -21.74
C SER A 104 0.81 -11.20 -20.72
N PHE A 105 0.30 -10.03 -21.15
CA PHE A 105 -0.15 -8.96 -20.27
C PHE A 105 -1.66 -9.00 -20.02
N THR A 106 -2.44 -9.61 -20.92
CA THR A 106 -3.89 -9.73 -20.78
C THR A 106 -4.29 -10.63 -19.62
N PHE A 107 -3.75 -11.85 -19.55
CA PHE A 107 -4.20 -12.84 -18.57
C PHE A 107 -3.90 -12.49 -17.10
N PRO A 108 -2.72 -11.95 -16.73
CA PRO A 108 -2.47 -11.44 -15.39
C PRO A 108 -3.53 -10.46 -14.89
N LEU A 109 -3.96 -9.52 -15.74
CA LEU A 109 -5.01 -8.56 -15.39
C LEU A 109 -6.36 -9.26 -15.18
N LEU A 110 -6.68 -10.25 -16.00
CA LEU A 110 -7.94 -11.00 -15.87
C LEU A 110 -7.96 -11.91 -14.64
N LEU A 111 -6.83 -12.52 -14.29
CA LEU A 111 -6.69 -13.27 -13.04
C LEU A 111 -6.86 -12.36 -11.83
N GLN A 112 -6.32 -11.15 -11.86
CA GLN A 112 -6.55 -10.14 -10.81
C GLN A 112 -8.03 -9.75 -10.70
N ALA A 113 -8.73 -9.61 -11.83
CA ALA A 113 -10.17 -9.31 -11.86
C ALA A 113 -11.06 -10.49 -11.42
N SER A 114 -10.53 -11.71 -11.42
CA SER A 114 -11.31 -12.92 -11.20
C SER A 114 -11.68 -13.07 -9.73
N SER A 115 -12.97 -13.04 -9.43
CA SER A 115 -13.46 -13.16 -8.06
C SER A 115 -13.58 -14.62 -7.62
N SER A 116 -13.80 -15.55 -8.55
CA SER A 116 -14.07 -16.97 -8.26
C SER A 116 -13.05 -17.94 -8.85
N LEU A 117 -12.88 -19.09 -8.21
CA LEU A 117 -12.01 -20.17 -8.71
C LEU A 117 -12.43 -20.68 -10.10
N PRO A 118 -13.72 -20.92 -10.42
CA PRO A 118 -14.10 -21.40 -11.75
C PRO A 118 -13.71 -20.45 -12.88
N GLN A 119 -13.77 -19.13 -12.63
CA GLN A 119 -13.31 -18.13 -13.59
C GLN A 119 -11.80 -18.23 -13.81
N GLY A 120 -11.03 -18.33 -12.73
CA GLY A 120 -9.58 -18.50 -12.80
C GLY A 120 -9.16 -19.79 -13.49
N LEU A 121 -9.84 -20.92 -13.23
CA LEU A 121 -9.59 -22.19 -13.93
C LEU A 121 -9.90 -22.09 -15.43
N SER A 122 -10.99 -21.40 -15.79
CA SER A 122 -11.31 -21.14 -17.20
C SER A 122 -10.23 -20.30 -17.88
N LEU A 123 -9.71 -19.27 -17.21
CA LEU A 123 -8.60 -18.45 -17.70
C LEU A 123 -7.29 -19.24 -17.78
N HIS A 124 -6.99 -20.09 -16.79
CA HIS A 124 -5.82 -20.98 -16.83
C HIS A 124 -5.89 -21.93 -18.03
N GLY A 125 -7.03 -22.57 -18.28
CA GLY A 125 -7.21 -23.38 -19.48
C GLY A 125 -7.05 -22.59 -20.79
N GLN A 126 -7.35 -21.28 -20.78
CA GLN A 126 -7.11 -20.42 -21.93
C GLN A 126 -5.63 -20.03 -22.07
N ILE A 127 -4.91 -19.78 -20.98
CA ILE A 127 -3.47 -19.53 -20.98
C ILE A 127 -2.75 -20.67 -21.70
N ILE A 128 -3.06 -21.92 -21.33
CA ILE A 128 -2.48 -23.12 -21.96
C ILE A 128 -2.84 -23.18 -23.44
N LYS A 129 -4.10 -22.92 -23.81
CA LYS A 129 -4.53 -22.92 -25.22
C LYS A 129 -3.83 -21.88 -26.10
N HIS A 130 -3.35 -20.79 -25.50
CA HIS A 130 -2.59 -19.75 -26.22
C HIS A 130 -1.07 -19.97 -26.12
N GLY A 131 -0.60 -21.04 -25.49
CA GLY A 131 0.83 -21.35 -25.32
C GLY A 131 1.57 -20.33 -24.43
N LEU A 132 0.87 -19.76 -23.44
CA LEU A 132 1.42 -18.75 -22.51
C LEU A 132 1.75 -19.35 -21.14
N ASP A 133 1.65 -20.67 -20.98
CA ASP A 133 1.91 -21.43 -19.77
C ASP A 133 3.39 -21.58 -19.42
N SER A 134 4.30 -21.34 -20.37
CA SER A 134 5.75 -21.23 -20.13
C SER A 134 6.21 -19.81 -19.75
N CYS A 135 5.31 -18.82 -19.82
CA CYS A 135 5.67 -17.44 -19.53
C CYS A 135 5.71 -17.20 -18.01
N VAL A 136 6.91 -16.95 -17.47
CA VAL A 136 7.15 -16.71 -16.02
C VAL A 136 6.21 -15.64 -15.44
N TYR A 137 5.93 -14.57 -16.18
CA TYR A 137 5.02 -13.52 -15.73
C TYR A 137 3.57 -14.01 -15.54
N VAL A 138 3.11 -14.88 -16.44
CA VAL A 138 1.77 -15.49 -16.36
C VAL A 138 1.72 -16.54 -15.26
N ILE A 139 2.78 -17.36 -15.12
CA ILE A 139 2.94 -18.34 -14.03
C ILE A 139 2.88 -17.64 -12.67
N ASN A 140 3.64 -16.56 -12.47
CA ASN A 140 3.63 -15.79 -11.22
C ASN A 140 2.21 -15.28 -10.89
N SER A 141 1.46 -14.87 -11.91
CA SER A 141 0.08 -14.42 -11.76
C SER A 141 -0.88 -15.56 -11.39
N LEU A 142 -0.67 -16.77 -11.94
CA LEU A 142 -1.43 -17.96 -11.58
C LEU A 142 -1.13 -18.42 -10.15
N ILE A 143 0.14 -18.49 -9.75
CA ILE A 143 0.55 -18.82 -8.38
C ILE A 143 -0.09 -17.84 -7.41
N GLN A 144 0.00 -16.54 -7.70
CA GLN A 144 -0.62 -15.50 -6.86
C GLN A 144 -2.14 -15.68 -6.79
N PHE A 145 -2.81 -15.88 -7.93
CA PHE A 145 -4.26 -16.08 -7.99
C PHE A 145 -4.70 -17.25 -7.11
N TYR A 146 -4.13 -18.44 -7.33
CA TYR A 146 -4.50 -19.64 -6.58
C TYR A 146 -4.22 -19.48 -5.09
N SER A 147 -3.08 -18.89 -4.75
CA SER A 147 -2.73 -18.63 -3.37
C SER A 147 -3.76 -17.69 -2.72
N VAL A 148 -4.14 -16.58 -3.38
CA VAL A 148 -5.13 -15.61 -2.85
C VAL A 148 -6.51 -16.25 -2.67
N LYS A 149 -6.89 -17.17 -3.55
CA LYS A 149 -8.15 -17.92 -3.42
C LYS A 149 -8.09 -19.05 -2.38
N GLY A 150 -6.99 -19.21 -1.65
CA GLY A 150 -6.82 -20.26 -0.64
C GLY A 150 -6.54 -21.65 -1.20
N HIS A 151 -6.28 -21.75 -2.51
CA HIS A 151 -6.08 -23.00 -3.24
C HIS A 151 -4.59 -23.27 -3.47
N VAL A 152 -3.81 -23.34 -2.39
CA VAL A 152 -2.34 -23.43 -2.46
C VAL A 152 -1.85 -24.70 -3.14
N ASN A 153 -2.60 -25.80 -3.11
CA ASN A 153 -2.26 -27.00 -3.89
C ASN A 153 -2.19 -26.73 -5.40
N TYR A 154 -3.11 -25.93 -5.94
CA TYR A 154 -3.05 -25.54 -7.35
C TYR A 154 -1.91 -24.57 -7.63
N ALA A 155 -1.61 -23.67 -6.68
CA ALA A 155 -0.43 -22.79 -6.77
C ALA A 155 0.86 -23.61 -6.81
N LYS A 156 0.98 -24.62 -5.93
CA LYS A 156 2.12 -25.54 -5.86
C LYS A 156 2.26 -26.37 -7.12
N LEU A 157 1.17 -26.96 -7.62
CA LEU A 157 1.19 -27.67 -8.91
C LEU A 157 1.64 -26.78 -10.07
N THR A 158 1.19 -25.52 -10.10
CA THR A 158 1.63 -24.56 -11.14
C THR A 158 3.11 -24.23 -11.00
N PHE A 159 3.61 -24.12 -9.76
CA PHE A 159 5.01 -23.86 -9.45
C PHE A 159 5.91 -25.05 -9.82
N ASP A 160 5.56 -26.26 -9.37
CA ASP A 160 6.34 -27.50 -9.56
C ASP A 160 6.40 -27.93 -11.03
N CYS A 161 5.34 -27.68 -11.81
CA CYS A 161 5.30 -27.98 -13.25
C CYS A 161 6.00 -26.94 -14.12
N SER A 162 6.49 -25.82 -13.57
CA SER A 162 7.12 -24.77 -14.35
C SER A 162 8.56 -25.13 -14.71
N GLU A 163 8.92 -25.03 -15.99
CA GLU A 163 10.29 -25.24 -16.47
C GLU A 163 11.24 -24.10 -16.08
N SER A 164 10.69 -22.90 -15.82
CA SER A 164 11.48 -21.73 -15.44
C SER A 164 10.80 -20.93 -14.33
N LEU A 165 11.58 -20.59 -13.30
CA LEU A 165 11.12 -19.84 -12.13
C LEU A 165 12.13 -18.74 -11.85
N ASP A 166 11.62 -17.53 -11.63
CA ASP A 166 12.41 -16.40 -11.17
C ASP A 166 12.22 -16.17 -9.67
N VAL A 167 13.02 -15.28 -9.09
CA VAL A 167 12.93 -14.94 -7.65
C VAL A 167 11.51 -14.52 -7.26
N VAL A 168 10.77 -13.88 -8.18
CA VAL A 168 9.37 -13.48 -7.96
C VAL A 168 8.45 -14.71 -7.86
N SER A 169 8.65 -15.75 -8.67
CA SER A 169 7.91 -17.01 -8.57
C SER A 169 8.05 -17.62 -7.18
N TRP A 170 9.29 -17.73 -6.69
CA TRP A 170 9.59 -18.27 -5.36
C TRP A 170 8.99 -17.42 -4.24
N ASN A 171 9.16 -16.09 -4.30
CA ASN A 171 8.59 -15.16 -3.33
C ASN A 171 7.05 -15.21 -3.30
N THR A 172 6.42 -15.38 -4.46
CA THR A 172 4.96 -15.50 -4.59
C THR A 172 4.45 -16.80 -3.95
N MET A 173 5.12 -17.93 -4.22
CA MET A 173 4.76 -19.22 -3.64
C MET A 173 5.00 -19.24 -2.12
N LEU A 174 6.12 -18.68 -1.66
CA LEU A 174 6.44 -18.52 -0.24
C LEU A 174 5.36 -17.70 0.48
N SER A 175 5.00 -16.54 -0.06
CA SER A 175 3.94 -15.69 0.50
C SER A 175 2.58 -16.41 0.52
N GLY A 176 2.32 -17.26 -0.48
CA GLY A 176 1.13 -18.10 -0.54
C GLY A 176 1.02 -19.10 0.62
N LEU A 177 2.11 -19.81 0.91
CA LEU A 177 2.22 -20.75 2.03
C LEU A 177 2.10 -20.05 3.39
N LEU A 178 2.78 -18.92 3.56
CA LEU A 178 2.74 -18.14 4.79
C LEU A 178 1.32 -17.65 5.11
N ARG A 179 0.54 -17.22 4.10
CA ARG A 179 -0.84 -16.76 4.30
C ARG A 179 -1.77 -17.86 4.80
N ILE A 180 -1.57 -19.11 4.39
CA ILE A 180 -2.38 -20.24 4.89
C ILE A 180 -1.85 -20.79 6.23
N GLY A 181 -0.74 -20.25 6.74
CA GLY A 181 -0.12 -20.70 7.99
C GLY A 181 0.67 -22.00 7.87
N ASP A 182 1.00 -22.45 6.64
CA ASP A 182 1.83 -23.64 6.42
C ASP A 182 3.32 -23.28 6.52
N LEU A 183 3.75 -23.03 7.76
CA LEU A 183 5.07 -22.51 8.07
C LEU A 183 6.18 -23.54 7.86
N ASP A 184 5.87 -24.83 7.95
CA ASP A 184 6.83 -25.91 7.73
C ASP A 184 7.22 -26.00 6.25
N ASN A 185 6.24 -25.98 5.36
CA ASN A 185 6.52 -25.97 3.92
C ASN A 185 7.08 -24.62 3.47
N ALA A 186 6.67 -23.50 4.09
CA ALA A 186 7.25 -22.19 3.81
C ALA A 186 8.76 -22.15 4.15
N GLY A 187 9.16 -22.70 5.31
CA GLY A 187 10.57 -22.79 5.71
C GLY A 187 11.39 -23.65 4.74
N LYS A 188 10.89 -24.84 4.39
CA LYS A 188 11.55 -25.72 3.40
C LYS A 188 11.71 -25.04 2.03
N LEU A 189 10.63 -24.43 1.54
CA LEU A 189 10.67 -23.72 0.26
C LEU A 189 11.67 -22.57 0.30
N PHE A 190 11.74 -21.83 1.41
CA PHE A 190 12.72 -20.78 1.61
C PHE A 190 14.14 -21.34 1.54
N ASP A 191 14.43 -22.43 2.24
CA ASP A 191 15.76 -23.06 2.22
C ASP A 191 16.17 -23.50 0.80
N GLU A 192 15.24 -24.06 0.03
CA GLU A 192 15.41 -24.49 -1.37
C GLU A 192 15.60 -23.33 -2.36
N MET A 193 15.25 -22.08 -2.00
CA MET A 193 15.38 -20.94 -2.91
C MET A 193 16.83 -20.76 -3.41
N PRO A 194 17.06 -20.75 -4.74
CA PRO A 194 18.40 -20.56 -5.32
C PRO A 194 19.02 -19.21 -4.97
N VAL A 195 18.19 -18.17 -4.93
CA VAL A 195 18.58 -16.80 -4.56
C VAL A 195 17.52 -16.25 -3.61
N LYS A 196 17.96 -15.76 -2.45
CA LYS A 196 17.12 -15.15 -1.43
C LYS A 196 17.36 -13.64 -1.43
N ASP A 197 16.35 -12.85 -1.80
CA ASP A 197 16.43 -11.40 -1.79
C ASP A 197 15.76 -10.80 -0.55
N VAL A 198 15.84 -9.47 -0.40
CA VAL A 198 15.21 -8.77 0.74
C VAL A 198 13.72 -9.09 0.85
N VAL A 199 13.04 -9.35 -0.28
CA VAL A 199 11.61 -9.70 -0.30
C VAL A 199 11.39 -11.08 0.28
N SER A 200 12.21 -12.08 -0.06
CA SER A 200 12.15 -13.44 0.51
C SER A 200 12.29 -13.41 2.04
N TRP A 201 13.33 -12.72 2.55
CA TRP A 201 13.58 -12.58 3.98
C TRP A 201 12.44 -11.84 4.69
N SER A 202 11.98 -10.73 4.11
CA SER A 202 10.90 -9.93 4.67
C SER A 202 9.58 -10.70 4.73
N ALA A 203 9.28 -11.49 3.70
CA ALA A 203 8.09 -12.33 3.65
C ALA A 203 8.12 -13.36 4.77
N LEU A 204 9.21 -14.12 4.91
CA LEU A 204 9.33 -15.16 5.94
C LEU A 204 9.24 -14.58 7.36
N ILE A 205 9.97 -13.49 7.64
CA ILE A 205 9.91 -12.80 8.94
C ILE A 205 8.49 -12.31 9.22
N GLY A 206 7.85 -11.65 8.26
CA GLY A 206 6.48 -11.14 8.40
C GLY A 206 5.46 -12.25 8.62
N GLY A 207 5.57 -13.36 7.88
CA GLY A 207 4.70 -14.53 8.03
C GLY A 207 4.81 -15.16 9.42
N TYR A 208 6.02 -15.34 9.95
CA TYR A 208 6.19 -15.83 11.32
C TYR A 208 5.58 -14.89 12.36
N VAL A 209 5.74 -13.57 12.20
CA VAL A 209 5.13 -12.59 13.12
C VAL A 209 3.60 -12.65 13.07
N GLN A 210 3.00 -12.74 11.88
CA GLN A 210 1.55 -12.85 11.71
C GLN A 210 0.97 -14.12 12.33
N CYS A 211 1.73 -15.23 12.31
CA CYS A 211 1.35 -16.47 12.99
C CYS A 211 1.72 -16.51 14.48
N GLY A 212 2.17 -15.40 15.08
CA GLY A 212 2.54 -15.33 16.49
C GLY A 212 3.89 -15.96 16.85
N MET A 213 4.65 -16.44 15.86
CA MET A 213 5.96 -17.09 16.01
C MET A 213 7.10 -16.07 16.04
N SER A 214 6.98 -15.09 16.94
CA SER A 214 7.90 -13.95 17.03
C SER A 214 9.35 -14.37 17.33
N LYS A 215 9.56 -15.49 18.03
CA LYS A 215 10.90 -16.00 18.34
C LYS A 215 11.61 -16.52 17.09
N GLN A 216 10.89 -17.27 16.25
CA GLN A 216 11.38 -17.73 14.96
C GLN A 216 11.65 -16.55 14.03
N ALA A 217 10.77 -15.56 13.99
CA ALA A 217 10.96 -14.34 13.20
C ALA A 217 12.28 -13.61 13.54
N LEU A 218 12.61 -13.47 14.84
CA LEU A 218 13.90 -12.91 15.25
C LEU A 218 15.10 -13.83 14.97
N GLY A 219 14.89 -15.15 14.88
CA GLY A 219 15.90 -16.10 14.43
C GLY A 219 16.25 -15.88 12.96
N VAL A 220 15.23 -15.87 12.09
CA VAL A 220 15.38 -15.58 10.65
C VAL A 220 16.00 -14.19 10.42
N PHE A 221 15.65 -13.20 11.24
CA PHE A 221 16.28 -11.88 11.15
C PHE A 221 17.79 -11.92 11.43
N ARG A 222 18.25 -12.74 12.39
CA ARG A 222 19.69 -12.92 12.62
C ARG A 222 20.37 -13.60 11.44
N GLU A 223 19.73 -14.60 10.85
CA GLU A 223 20.25 -15.26 9.64
C GLU A 223 20.37 -14.28 8.47
N MET A 224 19.38 -13.40 8.29
CA MET A 224 19.43 -12.30 7.32
C MET A 224 20.63 -11.37 7.55
N GLN A 225 20.91 -11.02 8.80
CA GLN A 225 22.07 -10.20 9.17
C GLN A 225 23.39 -10.92 8.86
N VAL A 226 23.51 -12.21 9.19
CA VAL A 226 24.69 -13.04 8.88
C VAL A 226 24.89 -13.16 7.37
N ALA A 227 23.82 -13.26 6.60
CA ALA A 227 23.85 -13.26 5.14
C ALA A 227 24.18 -11.87 4.54
N ASN A 228 24.44 -10.85 5.36
CA ASN A 228 24.71 -9.47 4.95
C ASN A 228 23.62 -8.84 4.06
N VAL A 229 22.38 -9.30 4.19
CA VAL A 229 21.25 -8.74 3.45
C VAL A 229 20.68 -7.56 4.24
N LYS A 230 20.66 -6.37 3.63
CA LYS A 230 20.18 -5.16 4.30
C LYS A 230 18.65 -5.20 4.46
N PRO A 231 18.11 -5.06 5.69
CA PRO A 231 16.67 -4.98 5.90
C PRO A 231 16.07 -3.71 5.32
N ASN A 232 14.85 -3.80 4.80
CA ASN A 232 14.05 -2.66 4.38
C ASN A 232 13.03 -2.26 5.47
N ASP A 233 12.29 -1.17 5.25
CA ASP A 233 11.29 -0.66 6.20
C ASP A 233 10.27 -1.74 6.62
N VAL A 234 9.82 -2.57 5.67
CA VAL A 234 8.86 -3.66 5.94
C VAL A 234 9.49 -4.71 6.85
N THR A 235 10.73 -5.10 6.60
CA THR A 235 11.47 -6.02 7.48
C THR A 235 11.56 -5.44 8.89
N LEU A 236 11.99 -4.18 9.02
CA LEU A 236 12.23 -3.55 10.31
C LEU A 236 10.94 -3.37 11.11
N VAL A 237 9.82 -3.02 10.47
CA VAL A 237 8.50 -2.97 11.11
C VAL A 237 8.12 -4.36 11.69
N ASN A 238 8.29 -5.43 10.92
CA ASN A 238 7.98 -6.79 11.38
C ASN A 238 8.91 -7.23 12.54
N VAL A 239 10.21 -6.89 12.46
CA VAL A 239 11.16 -7.18 13.55
C VAL A 239 10.81 -6.40 14.82
N LEU A 240 10.47 -5.12 14.71
CA LEU A 240 10.05 -4.31 15.85
C LEU A 240 8.77 -4.86 16.49
N ALA A 241 7.80 -5.31 15.68
CA ALA A 241 6.61 -5.99 16.19
C ALA A 241 6.97 -7.29 16.93
N ALA A 242 7.88 -8.11 16.38
CA ALA A 242 8.38 -9.31 17.04
C ALA A 242 9.07 -9.00 18.38
N CYS A 243 9.88 -7.93 18.43
CA CYS A 243 10.51 -7.46 19.66
C CYS A 243 9.46 -7.02 20.68
N ALA A 244 8.44 -6.29 20.24
CA ALA A 244 7.36 -5.82 21.09
C ALA A 244 6.54 -6.98 21.70
N HIS A 245 6.30 -8.05 20.94
CA HIS A 245 5.61 -9.26 21.41
C HIS A 245 6.42 -10.06 22.44
N LEU A 246 7.75 -10.05 22.32
CA LEU A 246 8.65 -10.81 23.19
C LEU A 246 9.25 -9.99 24.33
N GLY A 247 9.03 -8.68 24.36
CA GLY A 247 9.76 -7.76 25.25
C GLY A 247 11.26 -7.73 24.96
N ALA A 248 11.67 -7.98 23.72
CA ALA A 248 13.08 -8.09 23.32
C ALA A 248 13.71 -6.69 23.11
N LEU A 249 13.87 -5.96 24.21
CA LEU A 249 14.31 -4.56 24.21
C LEU A 249 15.65 -4.34 23.51
N GLU A 250 16.63 -5.20 23.77
CA GLU A 250 17.98 -5.05 23.22
C GLU A 250 18.01 -5.18 21.69
N GLN A 251 17.22 -6.10 21.13
CA GLN A 251 17.03 -6.20 19.68
C GLN A 251 16.30 -4.97 19.12
N GLY A 252 15.31 -4.44 19.84
CA GLY A 252 14.65 -3.20 19.48
C GLY A 252 15.59 -1.98 19.46
N LYS A 253 16.47 -1.85 20.46
CA LYS A 253 17.53 -0.83 20.51
C LYS A 253 18.52 -0.98 19.36
N TRP A 254 18.89 -2.22 19.02
CA TRP A 254 19.73 -2.49 17.85
C TRP A 254 19.09 -1.95 16.57
N VAL A 255 17.80 -2.21 16.35
CA VAL A 255 17.07 -1.71 15.17
C VAL A 255 17.05 -0.17 15.15
N HIS A 256 16.77 0.47 16.28
CA HIS A 256 16.80 1.94 16.37
C HIS A 256 18.20 2.50 16.08
N GLY A 257 19.26 1.85 16.58
CA GLY A 257 20.65 2.20 16.27
C GLY A 257 21.01 2.01 14.80
N TYR A 258 20.53 0.92 14.18
CA TYR A 258 20.68 0.66 12.75
C TYR A 258 20.06 1.77 11.91
N LEU A 259 18.85 2.23 12.26
CA LEU A 259 18.16 3.32 11.55
C LEU A 259 18.94 4.64 11.61
N LYS A 260 19.47 4.99 12.80
CA LYS A 260 20.31 6.17 12.99
C LYS A 260 21.62 6.06 12.18
N SER A 261 22.28 4.92 12.25
CA SER A 261 23.60 4.70 11.60
C SER A 261 23.51 4.71 10.07
N ASN A 262 22.41 4.19 9.52
CA ASN A 262 22.17 4.16 8.07
C ASN A 262 21.42 5.39 7.54
N ARG A 263 21.14 6.39 8.38
CA ARG A 263 20.39 7.61 8.04
C ARG A 263 19.05 7.30 7.34
N VAL A 264 18.36 6.26 7.80
CA VAL A 264 17.04 5.90 7.29
C VAL A 264 16.04 6.91 7.85
N GLU A 265 15.33 7.61 6.96
CA GLU A 265 14.26 8.52 7.38
C GLU A 265 13.12 7.72 8.02
N LEU A 266 12.67 8.17 9.19
CA LEU A 266 11.55 7.53 9.87
C LEU A 266 10.25 7.86 9.15
N SER A 267 9.74 6.90 8.37
CA SER A 267 8.36 6.94 7.90
C SER A 267 7.39 6.91 9.09
N VAL A 268 6.16 7.39 8.89
CA VAL A 268 5.11 7.36 9.93
C VAL A 268 4.90 5.95 10.46
N PHE A 269 4.93 4.94 9.57
CA PHE A 269 4.78 3.54 9.92
C PHE A 269 5.94 3.04 10.80
N LEU A 270 7.18 3.26 10.36
CA LEU A 270 8.37 2.79 11.07
C LEU A 270 8.55 3.47 12.43
N GLY A 271 8.30 4.79 12.51
CA GLY A 271 8.31 5.54 13.76
C GLY A 271 7.24 5.06 14.74
N SER A 272 6.03 4.78 14.26
CA SER A 272 4.96 4.21 15.08
C SER A 272 5.32 2.81 15.62
N SER A 273 5.97 1.97 14.82
CA SER A 273 6.44 0.65 15.26
C SER A 273 7.56 0.73 16.30
N LEU A 274 8.48 1.71 16.20
CA LEU A 274 9.50 1.94 17.23
C LEU A 274 8.88 2.37 18.56
N ILE A 275 7.90 3.27 18.51
CA ILE A 275 7.15 3.70 19.70
C ILE A 275 6.42 2.52 20.34
N ASP A 276 5.73 1.68 19.54
CA ASP A 276 5.06 0.46 20.03
C ASP A 276 6.04 -0.46 20.75
N MET A 277 7.18 -0.71 20.12
CA MET A 277 8.20 -1.60 20.66
C MET A 277 8.73 -1.08 22.00
N TYR A 278 9.15 0.19 22.08
CA TYR A 278 9.67 0.77 23.32
C TYR A 278 8.63 0.80 24.44
N THR A 279 7.39 1.20 24.12
CA THR A 279 6.30 1.22 25.11
C THR A 279 5.97 -0.17 25.66
N LYS A 280 5.88 -1.19 24.79
CA LYS A 280 5.65 -2.59 25.22
C LYS A 280 6.84 -3.20 25.96
N CYS A 281 8.05 -2.73 25.70
CA CYS A 281 9.24 -3.13 26.45
C CYS A 281 9.42 -2.34 27.78
N GLY A 282 8.56 -1.37 28.08
CA GLY A 282 8.60 -0.58 29.32
C GLY A 282 9.45 0.69 29.27
N GLU A 283 10.06 1.02 28.13
CA GLU A 283 10.95 2.17 27.94
C GLU A 283 10.20 3.39 27.39
N VAL A 284 9.36 4.01 28.22
CA VAL A 284 8.48 5.12 27.79
C VAL A 284 9.28 6.37 27.38
N GLU A 285 10.43 6.61 28.00
CA GLU A 285 11.29 7.77 27.71
C GLU A 285 11.86 7.70 26.29
N LEU A 286 12.39 6.54 25.89
CA LEU A 286 12.88 6.32 24.53
C LEU A 286 11.75 6.39 23.49
N ALA A 287 10.54 5.94 23.85
CA ALA A 287 9.37 6.09 22.99
C ALA A 287 9.01 7.58 22.78
N LEU A 288 9.08 8.40 23.84
CA LEU A 288 8.86 9.85 23.77
C LEU A 288 9.93 10.56 22.93
N GLU A 289 11.20 10.15 23.05
CA GLU A 289 12.29 10.68 22.22
C GLU A 289 12.03 10.43 20.73
N VAL A 290 11.64 9.20 20.36
CA VAL A 290 11.30 8.88 18.97
C VAL A 290 10.10 9.71 18.50
N PHE A 291 9.05 9.80 19.32
CA PHE A 291 7.86 10.60 18.99
C PHE A 291 8.18 12.07 18.75
N ASN A 292 9.01 12.67 19.61
CA ASN A 292 9.42 14.08 19.46
C ASN A 292 10.35 14.31 18.27
N GLY A 293 11.15 13.30 17.89
CA GLY A 293 12.03 13.34 16.72
C GLY A 293 11.31 13.13 15.38
N MET A 294 10.08 12.60 15.38
CA MET A 294 9.28 12.50 14.18
C MET A 294 8.79 13.88 13.74
N ILE A 295 9.25 14.33 12.56
CA ILE A 295 8.71 15.54 11.91
C ILE A 295 7.30 15.21 11.41
N ILE A 296 6.31 15.32 12.29
CA ILE A 296 4.92 15.37 11.87
C ILE A 296 4.73 16.76 11.27
N ILE A 297 4.76 16.88 9.94
CA ILE A 297 4.30 18.10 9.28
C ILE A 297 2.82 18.23 9.65
N PRO A 298 2.42 19.21 10.49
CA PRO A 298 1.01 19.41 10.72
C PRO A 298 0.46 19.89 9.40
N PHE A 299 -0.38 19.09 8.74
CA PHE A 299 -1.27 19.62 7.72
C PHE A 299 -2.23 20.55 8.46
N VAL A 300 -1.87 21.84 8.53
CA VAL A 300 -2.69 22.88 9.12
C VAL A 300 -3.84 23.13 8.15
N VAL A 301 -4.84 22.25 8.17
CA VAL A 301 -6.18 22.63 7.73
C VAL A 301 -6.71 23.55 8.82
N ASN A 302 -7.00 24.80 8.47
CA ASN A 302 -7.48 25.87 9.36
C ASN A 302 -8.33 25.37 10.53
N TRP A 303 -7.71 25.21 11.71
CA TRP A 303 -8.42 24.90 12.93
C TRP A 303 -9.02 26.18 13.51
N PRO A 304 -10.29 26.17 13.98
CA PRO A 304 -10.83 27.28 14.77
C PRO A 304 -9.95 27.51 16.00
N LYS A 305 -9.70 28.79 16.36
CA LYS A 305 -8.80 29.26 17.44
C LYS A 305 -9.15 28.77 18.87
N THR A 306 -10.02 27.78 19.02
CA THR A 306 -10.57 27.28 20.29
C THR A 306 -10.39 25.78 20.48
N THR A 307 -9.79 25.04 19.54
CA THR A 307 -9.69 23.58 19.65
C THR A 307 -8.36 23.15 20.29
N ASN A 308 -8.46 22.44 21.41
CA ASN A 308 -7.34 21.66 21.96
C ASN A 308 -6.94 20.59 20.93
N VAL A 309 -5.64 20.52 20.59
CA VAL A 309 -5.12 19.45 19.73
C VAL A 309 -4.89 18.22 20.60
N PHE A 310 -5.65 17.16 20.35
CA PHE A 310 -5.48 15.88 21.02
C PHE A 310 -4.83 14.90 20.05
N ILE A 311 -3.61 14.44 20.35
CA ILE A 311 -3.01 13.29 19.68
C ILE A 311 -3.19 12.11 20.62
N SER A 312 -4.10 11.20 20.30
CA SER A 312 -4.22 9.91 20.98
C SER A 312 -3.51 8.85 20.17
N VAL A 313 -2.46 8.25 20.71
CA VAL A 313 -1.92 7.00 20.20
C VAL A 313 -2.69 5.87 20.88
N SER A 314 -3.50 5.14 20.11
CA SER A 314 -4.37 4.08 20.61
C SER A 314 -3.81 2.70 20.20
N TYR A 315 -3.61 1.80 21.17
CA TYR A 315 -3.28 0.39 20.91
C TYR A 315 -4.44 -0.52 21.28
N PHE A 316 -4.76 -1.47 20.39
CA PHE A 316 -5.62 -2.62 20.67
C PHE A 316 -4.75 -3.89 20.77
N SER A 317 -4.87 -4.64 21.87
CA SER A 317 -4.26 -5.96 22.02
C SER A 317 -5.33 -7.03 21.82
N TRP A 318 -5.23 -7.79 20.73
CA TRP A 318 -6.06 -8.97 20.46
C TRP A 318 -5.43 -10.21 21.09
N LEU A 319 -5.77 -10.47 22.36
CA LEU A 319 -5.53 -11.78 22.96
C LEU A 319 -6.89 -12.39 23.28
N SER A 320 -7.18 -13.55 22.67
CA SER A 320 -8.33 -14.42 22.99
C SER A 320 -9.74 -13.85 22.75
N GLY A 321 -9.98 -13.25 21.57
CA GLY A 321 -11.34 -13.06 21.03
C GLY A 321 -12.25 -12.09 21.80
N LYS A 322 -11.70 -11.28 22.72
CA LYS A 322 -12.39 -10.16 23.36
C LYS A 322 -11.45 -8.94 23.42
N PRO A 323 -11.92 -7.72 23.10
CA PRO A 323 -11.11 -6.52 23.25
C PRO A 323 -10.87 -6.27 24.74
N LYS A 324 -9.63 -6.46 25.21
CA LYS A 324 -9.19 -5.98 26.53
C LYS A 324 -8.40 -4.69 26.35
N VAL A 325 -8.89 -3.62 26.97
CA VAL A 325 -8.24 -2.30 27.02
C VAL A 325 -6.97 -2.43 27.87
N VAL A 326 -5.80 -2.30 27.26
CA VAL A 326 -4.51 -2.27 27.95
C VAL A 326 -3.97 -0.84 27.89
N ARG A 327 -4.02 -0.17 29.04
CA ARG A 327 -3.36 1.08 29.47
C ARG A 327 -3.07 2.15 28.41
N PHE A 328 -3.78 3.27 28.55
CA PHE A 328 -3.61 4.52 27.81
C PHE A 328 -2.34 5.27 28.23
N CYS A 329 -1.52 5.68 27.26
CA CYS A 329 -0.57 6.78 27.46
C CYS A 329 -1.13 8.01 26.72
N ARG A 330 -1.77 8.92 27.47
CA ARG A 330 -2.30 10.17 26.90
C ARG A 330 -1.23 11.25 27.04
N ILE A 331 -0.55 11.59 25.95
CA ILE A 331 0.37 12.74 25.93
C ILE A 331 -0.49 13.99 25.72
N GLN A 332 -0.75 14.76 26.77
CA GLN A 332 -1.46 16.04 26.68
C GLN A 332 -0.49 17.18 26.43
N LYS A 333 -0.75 17.99 25.39
CA LYS A 333 -0.11 19.29 25.21
C LYS A 333 -1.17 20.37 24.97
N LYS A 334 -1.24 21.35 25.86
CA LYS A 334 -2.10 22.53 25.71
C LYS A 334 -1.34 23.58 24.91
N ILE A 335 -1.77 23.84 23.67
CA ILE A 335 -1.21 24.91 22.84
C ILE A 335 -2.10 26.15 23.03
N ASP A 336 -1.54 27.21 23.62
CA ASP A 336 -2.26 28.48 23.83
C ASP A 336 -2.11 29.39 22.59
N TRP A 337 -3.13 29.37 21.73
CA TRP A 337 -3.14 30.11 20.46
C TRP A 337 -3.20 31.63 20.62
N LYS A 338 -3.41 32.16 21.84
CA LYS A 338 -3.50 33.62 22.08
C LYS A 338 -2.19 34.38 21.85
N ARG A 339 -1.03 33.69 21.83
CA ARG A 339 0.29 34.31 21.58
C ARG A 339 0.80 34.17 20.14
N VAL A 340 0.05 33.51 19.25
CA VAL A 340 0.47 33.28 17.86
C VAL A 340 -0.10 34.38 16.96
N SER A 341 0.60 35.51 16.89
CA SER A 341 0.36 36.54 15.89
C SER A 341 1.37 36.41 14.76
N ALA A 342 1.13 35.53 13.79
CA ALA A 342 1.98 35.51 12.60
C ALA A 342 1.23 35.01 11.35
N VAL A 343 1.38 35.77 10.27
CA VAL A 343 0.60 35.73 9.03
C VAL A 343 1.21 34.77 8.00
N ASP A 344 2.23 33.99 8.36
CA ASP A 344 2.91 33.14 7.38
C ASP A 344 3.34 31.77 7.91
N SER A 345 3.21 30.76 7.05
CA SER A 345 3.40 29.33 7.34
C SER A 345 4.76 28.99 7.97
N THR A 346 5.80 29.71 7.57
CA THR A 346 7.18 29.55 8.06
C THR A 346 7.37 30.01 9.51
N SER A 347 6.65 31.06 9.93
CA SER A 347 6.69 31.57 11.31
C SER A 347 5.92 30.69 12.29
N ILE A 348 4.82 30.08 11.84
CA ILE A 348 4.04 29.11 12.63
C ILE A 348 4.88 27.85 12.84
N TYR A 349 5.56 27.37 11.79
CA TYR A 349 6.51 26.26 11.88
C TYR A 349 7.62 26.54 12.90
N GLN A 350 8.29 27.70 12.83
CA GLN A 350 9.35 28.07 13.77
C GLN A 350 8.86 28.25 15.21
N HIS A 351 7.59 28.67 15.40
CA HIS A 351 7.00 28.85 16.72
C HIS A 351 6.53 27.52 17.34
N CYS A 352 5.91 26.64 16.55
CA CYS A 352 5.56 25.27 16.97
C CYS A 352 6.81 24.45 17.31
N HIS A 353 7.87 24.58 16.51
CA HIS A 353 9.16 23.95 16.77
C HIS A 353 9.77 24.44 18.10
N ARG A 354 9.75 25.76 18.38
CA ARG A 354 10.21 26.33 19.65
C ARG A 354 9.37 25.88 20.85
N LEU A 355 8.05 25.83 20.72
CA LEU A 355 7.14 25.35 21.77
C LEU A 355 7.30 23.85 22.06
N LEU A 356 7.69 23.05 21.07
CA LEU A 356 8.02 21.63 21.21
C LEU A 356 9.40 21.42 21.87
N SER A 357 10.40 22.25 21.54
CA SER A 357 11.73 22.14 22.13
C SER A 357 11.86 22.62 23.59
N THR A 358 10.91 23.41 24.11
CA THR A 358 11.00 24.00 25.47
C THR A 358 10.04 23.38 26.50
N ALA A 359 9.27 22.34 26.14
CA ALA A 359 8.28 21.76 27.05
C ALA A 359 8.91 20.73 28.00
N SER A 360 9.30 21.17 29.19
CA SER A 360 9.92 20.33 30.23
C SER A 360 8.93 19.63 31.19
N ASN A 361 7.61 19.78 31.00
CA ASN A 361 6.61 19.21 31.91
C ASN A 361 5.59 18.34 31.16
N PHE A 362 5.76 17.02 31.26
CA PHE A 362 4.73 16.03 30.90
C PHE A 362 4.04 15.59 32.20
N SER A 363 2.72 15.79 32.31
CA SER A 363 1.93 15.24 33.41
C SER A 363 1.21 13.96 32.96
N LEU A 364 1.57 12.84 33.57
CA LEU A 364 0.80 11.59 33.54
C LEU A 364 -0.45 11.78 34.41
N VAL A 365 -1.64 11.79 33.81
CA VAL A 365 -2.91 11.91 34.56
C VAL A 365 -3.61 10.55 34.60
N PRO A 366 -3.86 9.97 35.78
CA PRO A 366 -4.71 8.77 35.93
C PRO A 366 -6.16 9.08 35.53
N VAL A 367 -6.81 8.13 34.85
CA VAL A 367 -8.15 8.32 34.24
C VAL A 367 -9.28 8.45 35.27
N ASP A 368 -9.05 8.09 36.54
CA ASP A 368 -10.11 8.04 37.55
C ASP A 368 -10.58 9.41 38.06
N ALA A 369 -9.96 10.52 37.61
CA ALA A 369 -10.23 11.86 38.13
C ALA A 369 -11.12 12.77 37.25
N LEU A 370 -11.63 12.32 36.10
CA LEU A 370 -12.40 13.18 35.18
C LEU A 370 -13.68 12.52 34.67
N ALA A 371 -14.77 12.69 35.40
CA ALA A 371 -16.13 12.47 34.91
C ALA A 371 -16.55 13.63 33.99
N LEU A 372 -16.58 13.43 32.67
CA LEU A 372 -17.27 14.35 31.74
C LEU A 372 -18.01 13.59 30.61
N PRO A 373 -19.12 14.13 30.10
CA PRO A 373 -20.16 13.39 29.40
C PRO A 373 -19.87 13.20 27.91
N VAL A 374 -20.38 12.09 27.37
CA VAL A 374 -20.40 11.77 25.95
C VAL A 374 -21.32 12.75 25.22
N HIS A 375 -20.76 13.68 24.43
CA HIS A 375 -21.49 14.40 23.40
C HIS A 375 -20.90 14.09 22.02
N VAL A 376 -21.54 13.13 21.34
CA VAL A 376 -21.42 12.92 19.90
C VAL A 376 -22.22 14.03 19.22
N GLN A 377 -21.53 15.02 18.64
CA GLN A 377 -22.14 15.93 17.67
C GLN A 377 -21.70 15.52 16.26
N THR A 378 -22.70 15.12 15.49
CA THR A 378 -22.70 14.80 14.07
C THR A 378 -22.26 16.00 13.23
N VAL A 379 -21.07 15.93 12.64
CA VAL A 379 -20.68 16.84 11.55
C VAL A 379 -21.39 16.38 10.28
N LYS A 380 -22.52 17.01 9.98
CA LYS A 380 -23.20 16.91 8.68
C LYS A 380 -22.48 17.78 7.65
N ALA A 381 -22.34 17.23 6.44
CA ALA A 381 -22.03 17.87 5.16
C ALA A 381 -20.59 18.32 4.89
N LEU A 382 -19.68 17.34 4.69
CA LEU A 382 -18.53 17.47 3.79
C LEU A 382 -18.44 16.21 2.93
N SER A 383 -18.09 16.37 1.64
CA SER A 383 -18.13 15.32 0.62
C SER A 383 -17.30 14.06 0.96
N PRO A 384 -17.62 12.88 0.40
CA PRO A 384 -16.98 11.60 0.77
C PRO A 384 -15.45 11.52 0.54
N CYS A 385 -14.86 12.44 -0.24
CA CYS A 385 -13.41 12.47 -0.50
C CYS A 385 -12.58 13.09 0.63
N SER A 386 -13.19 13.87 1.54
CA SER A 386 -12.46 14.60 2.60
C SER A 386 -12.32 13.82 3.92
N LEU A 387 -12.99 12.66 4.06
CA LEU A 387 -12.97 11.86 5.29
C LEU A 387 -11.84 10.81 5.34
N LEU A 388 -11.19 10.53 4.20
CA LEU A 388 -10.13 9.50 4.10
C LEU A 388 -8.77 9.95 4.65
N GLN A 389 -8.59 11.22 5.00
CA GLN A 389 -7.33 11.74 5.57
C GLN A 389 -7.37 11.98 7.09
N TYR A 390 -8.52 11.83 7.75
CA TYR A 390 -8.69 12.21 9.16
C TYR A 390 -9.03 11.05 10.12
N ALA A 391 -8.86 9.80 9.67
CA ALA A 391 -9.00 8.63 10.52
C ALA A 391 -7.72 7.77 10.49
N LEU A 392 -6.64 8.26 11.11
CA LEU A 392 -5.59 7.38 11.65
C LEU A 392 -6.09 6.81 12.99
N LEU A 393 -7.19 6.05 12.91
CA LEU A 393 -7.53 5.05 13.90
C LEU A 393 -6.93 3.75 13.37
N VAL A 394 -5.92 3.25 14.09
CA VAL A 394 -5.35 1.92 13.92
C VAL A 394 -6.50 0.93 13.74
N SER A 395 -6.67 0.47 12.50
CA SER A 395 -7.63 -0.54 12.10
C SER A 395 -6.85 -1.65 11.43
N PHE A 396 -6.59 -2.71 12.20
CA PHE A 396 -6.55 -4.09 11.75
C PHE A 396 -7.18 -4.96 12.83
#